data_AF-A0A563EI45-F1
#
_entry.id   AF-A0A563EI45-F1
#
_cell.length_a   1.000
_cell.length_b   1.000
_cell.length_c   1.000
_cell.angle_alpha   90.00
_cell.angle_beta   90.00
_cell.angle_gamma   90.00
#
_symmetry.space_group_name_H-M   'P 1'
#
loop_
_entity.id
_entity.type
_entity.pdbx_description
1 polymer ?
#
loop_
_entity_poly.entity_id
_entity_poly.type
_entity_poly.pdbx_seq_one_letter_code
_entity_poly.pdbx_strand_id
1 'polypeptide(L)'
;MAAAKNYKINHLQLSHDVIHHLRQLKESDARRERAVRLTDQAHAAGIKEVAVWDHALYSLTYYPAEFRTGPNGTIDLDNPAFWEWFRNDYRQMLDLLPKIDSVILTFIETGARVERQHSTKLKTAEEKLAYLIDQIASVTEERNKLLYLRTFAYFPEEMQNVLKAIDLVKNQHVRVMAKAQPHDFFLTHPIDVTVPQIKRPVLIEYDTTGEYNGQGKMAGAFVADHADRLRHYRKLKNVIGYVARTDRFQDSHIVGTPTEVNLWALHRAPYASNSQIYLEFAAREYGWVAAPRVARALSRSTEIVKSTLYTLGNNSGDHSRLNYDPYCPGYHRSVSGKWIDPPIAHVEHGVNKDYHYWIDVVNHLAPPHCKLDPILRNETPYVLDRGWVTPGNLMEPSYLADVVTEKDHGVRLAEKSLADIESVRRFLKADDYAQLKAYFERTVISTRLHRSIAKAYFGYRLYIKTPTPELARTIWEGLDESKLMADAVRTYPAPPGKGEFDWVSDAGRADTYYKRISEGWDTYGNIKVPRP
;
A
#
# COMPACT_ATOMS: atom_id res chain seq x y z
N MET A 1 5.00 21.54 -6.44
CA MET A 1 4.92 22.86 -5.78
C MET A 1 3.80 23.74 -6.33
N ALA A 2 3.65 23.95 -7.65
CA ALA A 2 2.61 24.84 -8.20
C ALA A 2 1.18 24.50 -7.71
N ALA A 3 0.79 23.22 -7.70
CA ALA A 3 -0.53 22.80 -7.25
C ALA A 3 -0.77 22.97 -5.72
N ALA A 4 0.29 23.12 -4.90
CA ALA A 4 0.18 23.17 -3.44
C ALA A 4 -0.75 24.30 -2.96
N LYS A 5 -0.75 25.44 -3.66
CA LYS A 5 -1.61 26.59 -3.33
C LYS A 5 -3.09 26.26 -3.48
N ASN A 6 -3.46 25.49 -4.50
CA ASN A 6 -4.85 25.10 -4.77
C ASN A 6 -5.44 24.24 -3.64
N TYR A 7 -4.59 23.47 -2.96
CA TYR A 7 -4.96 22.59 -1.87
C TYR A 7 -4.65 23.19 -0.48
N LYS A 8 -4.12 24.43 -0.43
CA LYS A 8 -3.68 25.11 0.80
C LYS A 8 -2.69 24.27 1.62
N ILE A 9 -1.78 23.58 0.93
CA ILE A 9 -0.76 22.75 1.57
C ILE A 9 0.19 23.63 2.38
N ASN A 10 0.38 23.29 3.64
CA ASN A 10 1.30 23.96 4.58
C ASN A 10 2.41 23.03 5.10
N HIS A 11 2.36 21.74 4.76
CA HIS A 11 3.28 20.69 5.19
C HIS A 11 3.70 19.85 3.97
N LEU A 12 4.99 19.63 3.77
CA LEU A 12 5.56 18.78 2.72
C LEU A 12 6.50 17.75 3.32
N GLN A 13 6.41 16.50 2.89
CA GLN A 13 7.35 15.45 3.29
C GLN A 13 8.20 15.00 2.11
N LEU A 14 9.52 15.02 2.28
CA LEU A 14 10.49 14.46 1.33
C LEU A 14 10.84 13.04 1.78
N SER A 15 10.55 12.04 0.95
CA SER A 15 10.69 10.63 1.30
C SER A 15 11.32 9.79 0.17
N HIS A 16 11.63 8.52 0.45
CA HIS A 16 12.05 7.49 -0.51
C HIS A 16 13.21 7.89 -1.44
N ASP A 17 12.97 8.03 -2.74
CA ASP A 17 13.99 8.35 -3.75
C ASP A 17 14.65 9.72 -3.51
N VAL A 18 14.01 10.60 -2.75
CA VAL A 18 14.61 11.85 -2.28
C VAL A 18 15.47 11.59 -1.05
N ILE A 19 14.83 11.15 0.04
CA ILE A 19 15.50 10.75 1.30
C ILE A 19 14.66 9.67 1.98
N HIS A 20 15.23 8.49 2.21
CA HIS A 20 14.59 7.44 3.01
C HIS A 20 15.30 7.22 4.35
N HIS A 21 16.60 7.50 4.38
CA HIS A 21 17.47 7.48 5.55
C HIS A 21 18.32 8.74 5.55
N LEU A 22 18.43 9.42 6.70
CA LEU A 22 19.25 10.63 6.81
C LEU A 22 20.72 10.39 6.45
N ARG A 23 21.26 9.19 6.73
CA ARG A 23 22.65 8.84 6.37
C ARG A 23 22.95 8.98 4.88
N GLN A 24 21.94 8.87 4.01
CA GLN A 24 22.09 9.02 2.56
C GLN A 24 22.59 10.41 2.16
N LEU A 25 22.41 11.42 3.03
CA LEU A 25 22.91 12.78 2.82
C LEU A 25 24.43 12.89 2.97
N LYS A 26 25.03 12.00 3.76
CA LYS A 26 26.49 11.85 3.89
C LYS A 26 27.07 11.05 2.72
N GLU A 27 26.27 10.14 2.16
CA GLU A 27 26.68 9.22 1.10
C GLU A 27 26.50 9.81 -0.31
N SER A 28 25.64 10.82 -0.49
CA SER A 28 25.31 11.37 -1.81
C SER A 28 25.05 12.88 -1.79
N ASP A 29 26.00 13.63 -2.36
CA ASP A 29 25.85 15.08 -2.56
C ASP A 29 24.65 15.42 -3.45
N ALA A 30 24.41 14.63 -4.51
CA ALA A 30 23.27 14.84 -5.40
C ALA A 30 21.91 14.72 -4.68
N ARG A 31 21.77 13.75 -3.77
CA ARG A 31 20.56 13.64 -2.92
C ARG A 31 20.44 14.82 -1.97
N ARG A 32 21.54 15.21 -1.31
CA ARG A 32 21.58 16.37 -0.41
C ARG A 32 21.15 17.64 -1.13
N GLU A 33 21.74 17.95 -2.28
CA GLU A 33 21.39 19.13 -3.06
C GLU A 33 19.94 19.09 -3.56
N ARG A 34 19.43 17.92 -3.97
CA ARG A 34 18.02 17.76 -4.37
C ARG A 34 17.09 18.11 -3.20
N ALA A 35 17.39 17.61 -2.00
CA ALA A 35 16.61 17.91 -0.81
C ALA A 35 16.66 19.39 -0.44
N VAL A 36 17.85 20.01 -0.43
CA VAL A 36 18.01 21.47 -0.20
C VAL A 36 17.17 22.28 -1.19
N ARG A 37 17.28 21.98 -2.48
CA ARG A 37 16.50 22.68 -3.53
C ARG A 37 14.99 22.53 -3.33
N LEU A 38 14.52 21.32 -3.00
CA LEU A 38 13.09 21.08 -2.77
C LEU A 38 12.58 21.80 -1.52
N THR A 39 13.36 21.83 -0.44
CA THR A 39 13.05 22.59 0.77
C THR A 39 12.96 24.08 0.47
N ASP A 40 13.95 24.65 -0.21
CA ASP A 40 13.95 26.07 -0.59
C ASP A 40 12.74 26.42 -1.49
N GLN A 41 12.43 25.58 -2.45
CA GLN A 41 11.25 25.77 -3.32
C GLN A 41 9.93 25.69 -2.56
N ALA A 42 9.83 24.79 -1.57
CA ALA A 42 8.64 24.63 -0.75
C ALA A 42 8.41 25.87 0.12
N HIS A 43 9.46 26.34 0.81
CA HIS A 43 9.40 27.57 1.61
C HIS A 43 9.09 28.80 0.76
N ALA A 44 9.73 28.94 -0.41
CA ALA A 44 9.44 30.01 -1.36
C ALA A 44 7.99 29.96 -1.89
N ALA A 45 7.38 28.78 -1.94
CA ALA A 45 5.97 28.59 -2.29
C ALA A 45 5.00 28.87 -1.13
N GLY A 46 5.50 29.15 0.09
CA GLY A 46 4.71 29.43 1.29
C GLY A 46 4.34 28.18 2.12
N ILE A 47 4.94 27.02 1.84
CA ILE A 47 4.81 25.83 2.69
C ILE A 47 5.62 26.09 3.95
N LYS A 48 5.00 25.96 5.12
CA LYS A 48 5.60 26.35 6.41
C LYS A 48 6.48 25.28 7.02
N GLU A 49 6.15 24.01 6.76
CA GLU A 49 6.82 22.87 7.36
C GLU A 49 7.29 21.92 6.26
N VAL A 50 8.59 21.73 6.13
CA VAL A 50 9.21 20.73 5.28
C VAL A 50 9.85 19.67 6.16
N ALA A 51 9.35 18.45 6.04
CA ALA A 51 9.84 17.29 6.77
C ALA A 51 10.65 16.35 5.88
N VAL A 52 11.59 15.62 6.45
CA VAL A 52 12.33 14.55 5.77
C VAL A 52 12.16 13.23 6.51
N TRP A 53 12.26 12.12 5.78
CA TRP A 53 12.11 10.79 6.35
C TRP A 53 13.42 10.21 6.87
N ASP A 54 13.32 9.44 7.94
CA ASP A 54 14.42 8.61 8.45
C ASP A 54 13.91 7.27 8.98
N HIS A 55 14.76 6.24 8.86
CA HIS A 55 14.55 4.95 9.54
C HIS A 55 15.72 4.70 10.49
N ALA A 56 15.71 5.44 11.60
CA ALA A 56 16.85 5.49 12.51
C ALA A 56 17.11 4.14 13.19
N LEU A 57 18.39 3.87 13.46
CA LEU A 57 18.94 2.54 13.67
C LEU A 57 19.07 1.71 12.39
N TYR A 58 19.99 2.16 11.53
CA TYR A 58 20.33 1.55 10.24
C TYR A 58 20.89 0.13 10.38
N SER A 59 21.38 -0.46 9.28
CA SER A 59 22.12 -1.74 9.34
C SER A 59 23.21 -1.71 10.42
N LEU A 60 23.41 -2.82 11.14
CA LEU A 60 24.47 -2.96 12.16
C LEU A 60 25.85 -2.56 11.63
N THR A 61 26.12 -2.78 10.34
CA THR A 61 27.39 -2.43 9.69
C THR A 61 27.65 -0.94 9.57
N TYR A 62 26.62 -0.09 9.71
CA TYR A 62 26.79 1.36 9.77
C TYR A 62 27.47 1.82 11.06
N TYR A 63 27.25 1.10 12.16
CA TYR A 63 27.73 1.48 13.48
C TYR A 63 29.16 0.94 13.73
N PRO A 64 30.03 1.75 14.37
CA PRO A 64 31.38 1.33 14.75
C PRO A 64 31.39 -0.02 15.49
N ALA A 65 32.37 -0.86 15.19
CA ALA A 65 32.47 -2.21 15.77
C ALA A 65 32.64 -2.18 17.29
N GLU A 66 33.26 -1.13 17.82
CA GLU A 66 33.45 -0.91 19.26
C GLU A 66 32.15 -0.75 20.06
N PHE A 67 31.02 -0.46 19.41
CA PHE A 67 29.70 -0.40 20.06
C PHE A 67 28.91 -1.71 19.96
N ARG A 68 29.41 -2.69 19.22
CA ARG A 68 28.77 -4.00 19.01
C ARG A 68 29.26 -5.04 20.03
N THR A 69 29.32 -4.63 21.30
CA THR A 69 29.88 -5.40 22.42
C THR A 69 28.85 -6.29 23.12
N GLY A 70 27.58 -6.23 22.72
CA GLY A 70 26.54 -7.12 23.23
C GLY A 70 26.68 -8.56 22.70
N PRO A 71 25.96 -9.51 23.31
CA PRO A 71 25.90 -10.89 22.82
C PRO A 71 25.59 -10.96 21.32
N ASN A 72 26.26 -11.88 20.61
CA ASN A 72 26.12 -12.08 19.16
C ASN A 72 26.42 -10.84 18.30
N GLY A 73 27.23 -9.90 18.79
CA GLY A 73 27.60 -8.68 18.06
C GLY A 73 26.48 -7.65 17.96
N THR A 74 25.52 -7.70 18.89
CA THR A 74 24.49 -6.67 19.04
C THR A 74 25.10 -5.38 19.57
N ILE A 75 24.44 -4.25 19.26
CA ILE A 75 24.79 -2.96 19.87
C ILE A 75 24.52 -3.06 21.37
N ASP A 76 25.46 -2.60 22.19
CA ASP A 76 25.27 -2.43 23.62
C ASP A 76 24.62 -1.06 23.90
N LEU A 77 23.32 -1.06 24.14
CA LEU A 77 22.55 0.14 24.45
C LEU A 77 22.83 0.68 25.86
N ASP A 78 23.56 -0.05 26.71
CA ASP A 78 23.97 0.47 28.02
C ASP A 78 25.24 1.31 27.95
N ASN A 79 25.95 1.25 26.81
CA ASN A 79 27.18 1.99 26.57
C ASN A 79 26.87 3.48 26.30
N PRO A 80 27.23 4.40 27.22
CA PRO A 80 26.95 5.83 27.01
C PRO A 80 27.72 6.43 25.83
N ALA A 81 28.89 5.88 25.48
CA ALA A 81 29.68 6.36 24.34
C ALA A 81 28.98 6.08 23.01
N PHE A 82 28.23 4.98 22.90
CA PHE A 82 27.41 4.71 21.72
C PHE A 82 26.36 5.81 21.53
N TRP A 83 25.68 6.22 22.60
CA TRP A 83 24.63 7.23 22.49
C TRP A 83 25.18 8.63 22.23
N GLU A 84 26.37 8.97 22.75
CA GLU A 84 27.03 10.22 22.36
C GLU A 84 27.42 10.21 20.89
N TRP A 85 28.03 9.12 20.41
CA TRP A 85 28.35 8.95 19.00
C TRP A 85 27.08 9.03 18.13
N PHE A 86 26.02 8.33 18.51
CA PHE A 86 24.75 8.29 17.79
C PHE A 86 24.13 9.67 17.67
N ARG A 87 24.05 10.42 18.79
CA ARG A 87 23.55 11.80 18.77
C ARG A 87 24.43 12.68 17.90
N ASN A 88 25.75 12.61 18.03
CA ASN A 88 26.67 13.42 17.22
C ASN A 88 26.59 13.11 15.72
N ASP A 89 26.41 11.84 15.34
CA ASP A 89 26.18 11.45 13.95
C ASP A 89 24.84 12.03 13.45
N TYR A 90 23.80 11.97 14.26
CA TYR A 90 22.50 12.57 13.95
C TYR A 90 22.57 14.09 13.79
N ARG A 91 23.33 14.76 14.66
CA ARG A 91 23.64 16.20 14.57
C ARG A 91 24.23 16.54 13.20
N GLN A 92 25.30 15.84 12.81
CA GLN A 92 25.96 16.05 11.52
C GLN A 92 25.00 15.86 10.34
N MET A 93 24.12 14.84 10.39
CA MET A 93 23.15 14.62 9.32
C MET A 93 22.11 15.74 9.22
N LEU A 94 21.60 16.26 10.34
CA LEU A 94 20.66 17.38 10.34
C LEU A 94 21.33 18.70 9.92
N ASP A 95 22.62 18.88 10.23
CA ASP A 95 23.37 20.08 9.86
C ASP A 95 23.59 20.18 8.34
N LEU A 96 23.47 19.06 7.61
CA LEU A 96 23.44 19.04 6.13
C LEU A 96 22.15 19.58 5.52
N LEU A 97 21.08 19.70 6.31
CA LEU A 97 19.77 20.20 5.87
C LEU A 97 19.23 21.25 6.87
N PRO A 98 19.92 22.39 7.06
CA PRO A 98 19.60 23.31 8.15
C PRO A 98 18.17 23.86 8.09
N LYS A 99 17.61 24.01 6.88
CA LYS A 99 16.30 24.61 6.61
C LYS A 99 15.11 23.65 6.69
N ILE A 100 15.30 22.35 6.93
CA ILE A 100 14.12 21.49 7.18
C ILE A 100 13.53 21.82 8.54
N ASP A 101 12.23 21.62 8.71
CA ASP A 101 11.50 21.97 9.93
C ASP A 101 11.25 20.75 10.81
N SER A 102 11.20 19.55 10.21
CA SER A 102 10.75 18.34 10.90
C SER A 102 11.45 17.07 10.39
N VAL A 103 11.44 16.03 11.23
CA VAL A 103 11.79 14.67 10.83
C VAL A 103 10.58 13.75 11.01
N ILE A 104 10.30 12.93 9.99
CA ILE A 104 9.37 11.80 10.06
C ILE A 104 10.19 10.55 10.33
N LEU A 105 10.11 10.06 11.57
CA LEU A 105 10.87 8.91 12.04
C LEU A 105 10.00 7.65 11.93
N THR A 106 10.42 6.73 11.07
CA THR A 106 9.99 5.34 11.11
C THR A 106 10.95 4.58 12.03
N PHE A 107 10.48 4.23 13.22
CA PHE A 107 11.28 3.59 14.28
C PHE A 107 11.01 2.08 14.41
N ILE A 108 10.03 1.60 13.65
CA ILE A 108 9.74 0.18 13.40
C ILE A 108 10.26 -0.13 11.98
N GLU A 109 10.57 -1.38 11.66
CA GLU A 109 11.16 -1.74 10.35
C GLU A 109 12.54 -1.12 10.06
N THR A 110 13.36 -1.02 11.09
CA THR A 110 14.71 -0.47 10.98
C THR A 110 15.74 -1.57 10.76
N GLY A 111 16.93 -1.22 10.27
CA GLY A 111 17.94 -2.22 9.87
C GLY A 111 18.40 -3.09 11.03
N ALA A 112 18.89 -2.49 12.12
CA ALA A 112 19.35 -3.24 13.28
C ALA A 112 18.21 -3.66 14.22
N ARG A 113 17.05 -2.98 14.20
CA ARG A 113 15.92 -3.18 15.14
C ARG A 113 16.34 -3.03 16.61
N VAL A 114 16.01 -1.88 17.22
CA VAL A 114 16.48 -1.50 18.56
C VAL A 114 16.07 -2.48 19.65
N GLU A 115 14.87 -3.04 19.54
CA GLU A 115 14.32 -4.01 20.48
C GLU A 115 15.16 -5.31 20.54
N ARG A 116 15.88 -5.62 19.47
CA ARG A 116 16.77 -6.79 19.36
C ARG A 116 18.20 -6.52 19.84
N GLN A 117 18.51 -5.29 20.24
CA GLN A 117 19.85 -4.92 20.72
C GLN A 117 20.01 -5.20 22.21
N HIS A 118 21.26 -5.31 22.67
CA HIS A 118 21.54 -5.67 24.06
C HIS A 118 21.32 -4.48 25.00
N SER A 119 20.68 -4.76 26.14
CA SER A 119 20.65 -3.85 27.28
C SER A 119 20.33 -4.66 28.54
N THR A 120 21.05 -4.37 29.61
CA THR A 120 20.72 -4.82 30.96
C THR A 120 19.85 -3.81 31.71
N LYS A 121 19.69 -2.58 31.20
CA LYS A 121 18.84 -1.54 31.84
C LYS A 121 17.44 -1.47 31.25
N LEU A 122 17.34 -1.48 29.91
CA LEU A 122 16.10 -1.44 29.14
C LEU A 122 15.65 -2.89 28.90
N LYS A 123 14.69 -3.33 29.72
CA LYS A 123 14.26 -4.74 29.82
C LYS A 123 13.27 -5.13 28.75
N THR A 124 12.45 -4.19 28.26
CA THR A 124 11.42 -4.48 27.26
C THR A 124 11.73 -3.88 25.88
N ALA A 125 11.04 -4.36 24.86
CA ALA A 125 11.13 -3.81 23.50
C ALA A 125 10.68 -2.35 23.48
N GLU A 126 9.61 -2.04 24.21
CA GLU A 126 9.01 -0.72 24.30
C GLU A 126 9.93 0.30 24.98
N GLU A 127 10.62 -0.11 26.06
CA GLU A 127 11.63 0.72 26.73
C GLU A 127 12.79 1.07 25.80
N LYS A 128 13.27 0.10 25.00
CA LYS A 128 14.35 0.31 24.02
C LYS A 128 13.93 1.26 22.89
N LEU A 129 12.72 1.07 22.35
CA LEU A 129 12.14 1.93 21.33
C LEU A 129 11.97 3.37 21.85
N ALA A 130 11.38 3.53 23.04
CA ALA A 130 11.20 4.83 23.67
C ALA A 130 12.54 5.55 23.92
N TYR A 131 13.55 4.81 24.37
CA TYR A 131 14.89 5.36 24.61
C TYR A 131 15.54 5.88 23.32
N LEU A 132 15.50 5.09 22.23
CA LEU A 132 15.98 5.53 20.91
C LEU A 132 15.28 6.82 20.46
N ILE A 133 13.95 6.87 20.61
CA ILE A 133 13.17 8.05 20.25
C ILE A 133 13.62 9.26 21.07
N ASP A 134 13.78 9.14 22.38
CA ASP A 134 14.24 10.24 23.23
C ASP A 134 15.64 10.72 22.84
N GLN A 135 16.54 9.83 22.39
CA GLN A 135 17.86 10.24 21.90
C GLN A 135 17.76 11.09 20.64
N ILE A 136 16.91 10.70 19.69
CA ILE A 136 16.68 11.48 18.46
C ILE A 136 15.97 12.80 18.78
N ALA A 137 14.96 12.74 19.65
CA ALA A 137 14.17 13.89 20.06
C ALA A 137 15.05 14.98 20.68
N SER A 138 16.02 14.60 21.53
CA SER A 138 16.98 15.54 22.12
C SER A 138 17.76 16.31 21.06
N VAL A 139 18.19 15.65 19.99
CA VAL A 139 18.97 16.28 18.90
C VAL A 139 18.08 17.16 18.02
N THR A 140 16.83 16.78 17.79
CA THR A 140 15.87 17.63 17.07
C THR A 140 15.52 18.89 17.85
N GLU A 141 15.38 18.80 19.18
CA GLU A 141 15.12 19.95 20.05
C GLU A 141 16.28 20.95 20.06
N GLU A 142 17.53 20.48 20.14
CA GLU A 142 18.73 21.34 20.01
C GLU A 142 18.70 22.21 18.74
N ARG A 143 18.01 21.76 17.69
CA ARG A 143 17.90 22.42 16.37
C ARG A 143 16.54 23.06 16.12
N ASN A 144 15.67 23.11 17.11
CA ASN A 144 14.29 23.59 17.00
C ASN A 144 13.50 22.89 15.88
N LYS A 145 13.71 21.59 15.69
CA LYS A 145 13.01 20.76 14.70
C LYS A 145 11.95 19.91 15.39
N LEU A 146 10.82 19.68 14.70
CA LEU A 146 9.80 18.75 15.18
C LEU A 146 10.18 17.30 14.86
N LEU A 147 9.66 16.37 15.65
CA LEU A 147 9.79 14.94 15.41
C LEU A 147 8.40 14.30 15.35
N TYR A 148 8.11 13.60 14.25
CA TYR A 148 6.92 12.79 14.07
C TYR A 148 7.28 11.32 14.12
N LEU A 149 6.65 10.58 15.03
CA LEU A 149 6.77 9.14 15.14
C LEU A 149 5.77 8.50 14.18
N ARG A 150 6.26 7.86 13.13
CA ARG A 150 5.40 7.17 12.17
C ARG A 150 5.07 5.76 12.69
N THR A 151 3.79 5.49 12.93
CA THR A 151 3.33 4.17 13.37
C THR A 151 3.16 3.21 12.20
N PHE A 152 3.56 1.96 12.42
CA PHE A 152 3.31 0.83 11.52
C PHE A 152 3.46 -0.48 12.28
N ALA A 153 2.63 -1.47 11.95
CA ALA A 153 2.68 -2.82 12.52
C ALA A 153 2.02 -3.83 11.59
N TYR A 154 2.49 -5.08 11.62
CA TYR A 154 2.01 -6.19 10.80
C TYR A 154 0.81 -6.94 11.42
N PHE A 155 0.61 -6.81 12.73
CA PHE A 155 -0.48 -7.47 13.47
C PHE A 155 -0.86 -6.68 14.74
N PRO A 156 -2.05 -6.93 15.33
CA PRO A 156 -2.57 -6.09 16.42
C PRO A 156 -1.67 -5.99 17.66
N GLU A 157 -1.03 -7.08 18.07
CA GLU A 157 -0.15 -7.08 19.24
C GLU A 157 1.11 -6.23 19.01
N GLU A 158 1.72 -6.28 17.83
CA GLU A 158 2.84 -5.40 17.49
C GLU A 158 2.41 -3.92 17.54
N MET A 159 1.21 -3.58 17.06
CA MET A 159 0.68 -2.22 17.19
C MET A 159 0.53 -1.79 18.66
N GLN A 160 0.08 -2.69 19.55
CA GLN A 160 0.00 -2.38 20.98
C GLN A 160 1.38 -2.08 21.58
N ASN A 161 2.42 -2.79 21.15
CA ASN A 161 3.78 -2.51 21.60
C ASN A 161 4.29 -1.15 21.09
N VAL A 162 3.94 -0.77 19.86
CA VAL A 162 4.20 0.57 19.31
C VAL A 162 3.56 1.66 20.17
N LEU A 163 2.28 1.51 20.54
CA LEU A 163 1.58 2.49 21.37
C LEU A 163 2.20 2.61 22.78
N LYS A 164 2.52 1.48 23.41
CA LYS A 164 3.22 1.46 24.70
C LYS A 164 4.58 2.14 24.63
N ALA A 165 5.35 1.93 23.56
CA ALA A 165 6.62 2.62 23.35
C ALA A 165 6.42 4.14 23.27
N ILE A 166 5.42 4.61 22.53
CA ILE A 166 5.09 6.05 22.43
C ILE A 166 4.71 6.64 23.79
N ASP A 167 3.97 5.90 24.61
CA ASP A 167 3.59 6.31 25.96
C ASP A 167 4.79 6.45 26.91
N LEU A 168 5.88 5.71 26.67
CA LEU A 168 7.11 5.75 27.44
C LEU A 168 8.07 6.88 27.01
N VAL A 169 7.87 7.50 25.84
CA VAL A 169 8.72 8.61 25.34
C VAL A 169 8.61 9.80 26.29
N LYS A 170 9.74 10.24 26.85
CA LYS A 170 9.76 11.34 27.83
C LYS A 170 9.52 12.68 27.18
N ASN A 171 10.10 12.89 26.00
CA ASN A 171 9.90 14.12 25.25
C ASN A 171 8.41 14.34 24.95
N GLN A 172 7.79 15.40 25.47
CA GLN A 172 6.35 15.67 25.31
C GLN A 172 6.01 16.41 23.99
N HIS A 173 7.01 16.92 23.27
CA HIS A 173 6.84 17.68 22.04
C HIS A 173 6.77 16.80 20.77
N VAL A 174 7.14 15.51 20.86
CA VAL A 174 6.98 14.58 19.74
C VAL A 174 5.51 14.44 19.35
N ARG A 175 5.28 14.35 18.04
CA ARG A 175 3.98 14.12 17.42
C ARG A 175 3.94 12.73 16.81
N VAL A 176 2.77 12.28 16.39
CA VAL A 176 2.59 10.96 15.79
C VAL A 176 2.02 11.11 14.39
N MET A 177 2.42 10.23 13.49
CA MET A 177 1.79 10.06 12.18
C MET A 177 1.30 8.63 12.05
N ALA A 178 0.00 8.44 11.86
CA ALA A 178 -0.63 7.13 11.76
C ALA A 178 -1.33 6.98 10.41
N LYS A 179 -1.30 5.80 9.80
CA LYS A 179 -2.05 5.54 8.57
C LYS A 179 -3.56 5.69 8.80
N ALA A 180 -4.29 6.03 7.74
CA ALA A 180 -5.75 6.10 7.75
C ALA A 180 -6.45 4.73 7.95
N GLN A 181 -5.67 3.66 8.02
CA GLN A 181 -6.07 2.27 8.17
C GLN A 181 -4.95 1.48 8.82
N PRO A 182 -5.25 0.37 9.52
CA PRO A 182 -4.22 -0.45 10.14
C PRO A 182 -3.33 -1.12 9.09
N HIS A 183 -2.12 -1.52 9.48
CA HIS A 183 -1.15 -2.18 8.61
C HIS A 183 -0.87 -1.40 7.31
N ASP A 184 -1.32 -1.89 6.15
CA ASP A 184 -1.09 -1.30 4.83
C ASP A 184 -2.35 -0.77 4.16
N PHE A 185 -2.19 -0.08 3.03
CA PHE A 185 -3.24 0.73 2.42
C PHE A 185 -4.28 -0.06 1.60
N PHE A 186 -4.85 -1.13 2.18
CA PHE A 186 -5.86 -1.95 1.52
C PHE A 186 -7.27 -1.38 1.65
N LEU A 187 -8.03 -1.30 0.56
CA LEU A 187 -9.41 -0.82 0.55
C LEU A 187 -10.37 -1.61 1.47
N THR A 188 -9.99 -2.83 1.85
CA THR A 188 -10.75 -3.73 2.71
C THR A 188 -10.39 -3.60 4.19
N HIS A 189 -9.37 -2.81 4.54
CA HIS A 189 -9.06 -2.54 5.93
C HIS A 189 -10.09 -1.61 6.56
N PRO A 190 -10.41 -1.80 7.85
CA PRO A 190 -11.32 -0.91 8.55
C PRO A 190 -10.64 0.42 8.90
N ILE A 191 -11.39 1.30 9.55
CA ILE A 191 -10.82 2.47 10.23
C ILE A 191 -9.87 1.97 11.33
N ASP A 192 -8.70 2.60 11.45
CA ASP A 192 -7.77 2.28 12.53
C ASP A 192 -8.31 2.74 13.89
N VAL A 193 -8.69 1.76 14.72
CA VAL A 193 -9.25 1.96 16.06
C VAL A 193 -8.20 2.31 17.13
N THR A 194 -6.92 2.31 16.77
CA THR A 194 -5.82 2.67 17.69
C THR A 194 -5.56 4.17 17.75
N VAL A 195 -5.92 4.92 16.70
CA VAL A 195 -5.71 6.37 16.62
C VAL A 195 -6.28 7.13 17.84
N PRO A 196 -7.51 6.86 18.32
CA PRO A 196 -8.04 7.55 19.51
C PRO A 196 -7.24 7.30 20.81
N GLN A 197 -6.42 6.25 20.87
CA GLN A 197 -5.65 5.86 22.05
C GLN A 197 -4.34 6.67 22.18
N ILE A 198 -3.90 7.31 21.09
CA ILE A 198 -2.64 8.05 21.05
C ILE A 198 -2.79 9.37 21.82
N LYS A 199 -2.03 9.54 22.91
CA LYS A 199 -2.05 10.71 23.80
C LYS A 199 -1.26 11.93 23.27
N ARG A 200 -0.97 11.94 21.97
CA ARG A 200 -0.12 12.93 21.27
C ARG A 200 -0.89 13.53 20.09
N PRO A 201 -0.52 14.72 19.58
CA PRO A 201 -1.05 15.21 18.31
C PRO A 201 -0.75 14.25 17.15
N VAL A 202 -1.76 13.95 16.34
CA VAL A 202 -1.70 12.96 15.26
C VAL A 202 -1.94 13.59 13.88
N LEU A 203 -1.07 13.27 12.92
CA LEU A 203 -1.33 13.39 11.50
C LEU A 203 -1.82 12.05 10.95
N ILE A 204 -2.88 12.08 10.13
CA ILE A 204 -3.35 10.87 9.44
C ILE A 204 -2.70 10.77 8.06
N GLU A 205 -2.01 9.68 7.78
CA GLU A 205 -1.36 9.39 6.50
C GLU A 205 -2.33 8.66 5.55
N TYR A 206 -2.57 9.25 4.38
CA TYR A 206 -3.36 8.67 3.29
C TYR A 206 -2.47 8.28 2.12
N ASP A 207 -2.77 7.15 1.49
CA ASP A 207 -2.20 6.78 0.20
C ASP A 207 -3.17 7.13 -0.93
N THR A 208 -3.07 8.38 -1.42
CA THR A 208 -3.88 8.84 -2.55
C THR A 208 -3.38 8.34 -3.90
N THR A 209 -2.21 7.69 -3.94
CA THR A 209 -1.64 7.11 -5.16
C THR A 209 -2.13 5.69 -5.39
N GLY A 210 -2.29 4.90 -4.32
CA GLY A 210 -2.89 3.56 -4.36
C GLY A 210 -1.86 2.47 -4.66
N GLU A 211 -0.86 2.32 -3.79
CA GLU A 211 0.21 1.31 -3.82
C GLU A 211 -0.25 -0.09 -4.22
N TYR A 212 -1.28 -0.56 -3.53
CA TYR A 212 -1.89 -1.88 -3.72
C TYR A 212 -3.18 -1.83 -4.56
N ASN A 213 -3.51 -0.64 -5.07
CA ASN A 213 -4.79 -0.31 -5.67
C ASN A 213 -4.63 0.28 -7.09
N GLY A 214 -3.57 -0.11 -7.81
CA GLY A 214 -3.35 0.20 -9.23
C GLY A 214 -2.46 1.41 -9.52
N GLN A 215 -2.06 2.20 -8.52
CA GLN A 215 -1.11 3.33 -8.62
C GLN A 215 -1.45 4.36 -9.71
N GLY A 216 -2.74 4.60 -9.99
CA GLY A 216 -3.20 5.47 -11.09
C GLY A 216 -2.88 4.97 -12.50
N LYS A 217 -2.33 3.75 -12.64
CA LYS A 217 -2.09 3.09 -13.94
C LYS A 217 -3.37 2.48 -14.51
N MET A 218 -4.28 2.09 -13.63
CA MET A 218 -5.68 1.70 -13.88
C MET A 218 -6.63 2.52 -13.00
N ALA A 219 -7.94 2.27 -13.11
CA ALA A 219 -8.99 2.87 -12.29
C ALA A 219 -8.58 2.91 -10.80
N GLY A 220 -8.66 4.09 -10.20
CA GLY A 220 -7.94 4.44 -8.99
C GLY A 220 -8.54 5.65 -8.27
N ALA A 221 -9.83 5.90 -8.44
CA ALA A 221 -10.56 6.95 -7.74
C ALA A 221 -11.31 6.39 -6.53
N PHE A 222 -10.81 6.66 -5.33
CA PHE A 222 -11.26 6.08 -4.05
C PHE A 222 -11.89 7.15 -3.14
N VAL A 223 -12.77 7.99 -3.71
CA VAL A 223 -13.36 9.13 -2.99
C VAL A 223 -14.01 8.72 -1.67
N ALA A 224 -14.78 7.63 -1.66
CA ALA A 224 -15.46 7.19 -0.45
C ALA A 224 -14.47 6.79 0.64
N ASP A 225 -13.47 5.97 0.30
CA ASP A 225 -12.43 5.54 1.26
C ASP A 225 -11.74 6.75 1.91
N HIS A 226 -11.28 7.70 1.11
CA HIS A 226 -10.56 8.86 1.64
C HIS A 226 -11.47 9.88 2.34
N ALA A 227 -12.62 10.21 1.76
CA ALA A 227 -13.51 11.23 2.31
C ALA A 227 -14.19 10.76 3.61
N ASP A 228 -14.65 9.51 3.66
CA ASP A 228 -15.35 8.98 4.82
C ASP A 228 -14.39 8.81 6.00
N ARG A 229 -13.17 8.32 5.76
CA ARG A 229 -12.11 8.28 6.78
C ARG A 229 -11.75 9.67 7.27
N LEU A 230 -11.59 10.66 6.40
CA LEU A 230 -11.30 12.03 6.84
C LEU A 230 -12.42 12.62 7.69
N ARG A 231 -13.69 12.39 7.30
CA ARG A 231 -14.86 12.80 8.10
C ARG A 231 -14.90 12.11 9.45
N HIS A 232 -14.41 10.87 9.56
CA HIS A 232 -14.24 10.19 10.84
C HIS A 232 -13.12 10.82 11.66
N TYR A 233 -11.88 10.82 11.14
CA TYR A 233 -10.70 11.20 11.91
C TYR A 233 -10.71 12.64 12.39
N ARG A 234 -11.28 13.57 11.62
CA ARG A 234 -11.39 14.98 12.03
C ARG A 234 -12.26 15.22 13.26
N LYS A 235 -13.04 14.22 13.70
CA LYS A 235 -13.85 14.29 14.93
C LYS A 235 -13.03 13.94 16.18
N LEU A 236 -11.85 13.33 16.01
CA LEU A 236 -11.00 12.93 17.11
C LEU A 236 -10.18 14.12 17.61
N LYS A 237 -10.16 14.32 18.94
CA LYS A 237 -9.53 15.50 19.56
C LYS A 237 -8.01 15.57 19.35
N ASN A 238 -7.35 14.42 19.21
CA ASN A 238 -5.91 14.32 19.04
C ASN A 238 -5.46 14.46 17.58
N VAL A 239 -6.38 14.38 16.60
CA VAL A 239 -6.04 14.51 15.18
C VAL A 239 -5.94 15.99 14.81
N ILE A 240 -4.74 16.41 14.37
CA ILE A 240 -4.43 17.81 14.04
C ILE A 240 -4.36 18.07 12.53
N GLY A 241 -4.41 17.03 11.71
CA GLY A 241 -4.33 17.16 10.25
C GLY A 241 -4.12 15.82 9.56
N TYR A 242 -3.74 15.89 8.29
CA TYR A 242 -3.42 14.73 7.47
C TYR A 242 -2.28 15.03 6.51
N VAL A 243 -1.68 13.97 6.00
CA VAL A 243 -0.76 14.01 4.86
C VAL A 243 -1.23 12.99 3.82
N ALA A 244 -0.91 13.25 2.55
CA ALA A 244 -1.33 12.40 1.44
C ALA A 244 -0.14 12.12 0.53
N ARG A 245 0.10 10.84 0.21
CA ARG A 245 1.13 10.43 -0.76
C ARG A 245 0.66 10.75 -2.18
N THR A 246 1.36 11.65 -2.85
CA THR A 246 0.98 12.15 -4.20
C THR A 246 1.84 11.58 -5.34
N ASP A 247 2.89 10.84 -5.00
CA ASP A 247 3.75 10.09 -5.91
C ASP A 247 4.17 8.73 -5.31
N ARG A 248 4.70 7.82 -6.15
CA ARG A 248 5.12 6.46 -5.78
C ARG A 248 6.32 5.98 -6.60
N PHE A 249 7.52 6.44 -6.25
CA PHE A 249 8.77 6.13 -6.93
C PHE A 249 8.78 6.50 -8.43
N GLN A 250 9.96 6.75 -8.97
CA GLN A 250 10.15 6.95 -10.42
C GLN A 250 9.15 7.98 -11.00
N ASP A 251 8.26 7.56 -11.91
CA ASP A 251 7.37 8.43 -12.69
C ASP A 251 5.92 8.45 -12.19
N SER A 252 5.59 7.67 -11.15
CA SER A 252 4.22 7.55 -10.64
C SER A 252 3.82 8.79 -9.85
N HIS A 253 2.78 9.48 -10.30
CA HIS A 253 2.23 10.69 -9.66
C HIS A 253 0.73 10.81 -9.92
N ILE A 254 0.01 11.55 -9.06
CA ILE A 254 -1.45 11.72 -9.21
C ILE A 254 -1.86 13.12 -9.68
N VAL A 255 -1.06 14.15 -9.44
CA VAL A 255 -1.42 15.54 -9.80
C VAL A 255 -1.45 15.70 -11.31
N GLY A 256 -2.52 16.27 -11.86
CA GLY A 256 -2.75 16.40 -13.31
C GLY A 256 -3.24 15.11 -13.98
N THR A 257 -3.68 14.12 -13.20
CA THR A 257 -4.21 12.85 -13.69
C THR A 257 -5.63 12.61 -13.17
N PRO A 258 -6.40 11.63 -13.70
CA PRO A 258 -7.72 11.31 -13.18
C PRO A 258 -7.70 10.87 -11.70
N THR A 259 -6.58 10.36 -11.21
CA THR A 259 -6.37 9.93 -9.82
C THR A 259 -6.24 11.12 -8.84
N GLU A 260 -6.01 12.35 -9.32
CA GLU A 260 -6.01 13.56 -8.46
C GLU A 260 -7.32 13.76 -7.71
N VAL A 261 -8.41 13.14 -8.16
CA VAL A 261 -9.70 13.10 -7.45
C VAL A 261 -9.56 12.60 -6.01
N ASN A 262 -8.57 11.76 -5.71
CA ASN A 262 -8.28 11.29 -4.35
C ASN A 262 -7.79 12.42 -3.44
N LEU A 263 -6.90 13.28 -3.95
CA LEU A 263 -6.45 14.47 -3.24
C LEU A 263 -7.57 15.51 -3.13
N TRP A 264 -8.38 15.65 -4.20
CA TRP A 264 -9.58 16.47 -4.18
C TRP A 264 -10.61 16.01 -3.15
N ALA A 265 -10.77 14.70 -2.97
CA ALA A 265 -11.66 14.13 -1.96
C ALA A 265 -11.26 14.59 -0.56
N LEU A 266 -9.98 14.54 -0.21
CA LEU A 266 -9.50 15.04 1.09
C LEU A 266 -9.74 16.54 1.26
N HIS A 267 -9.58 17.32 0.19
CA HIS A 267 -9.86 18.76 0.23
C HIS A 267 -11.36 19.09 0.43
N ARG A 268 -12.25 18.29 -0.17
CA ARG A 268 -13.70 18.59 -0.24
C ARG A 268 -14.55 17.82 0.76
N ALA A 269 -14.08 16.71 1.31
CA ALA A 269 -14.82 15.88 2.26
C ALA A 269 -15.46 16.66 3.43
N PRO A 270 -14.85 17.74 3.95
CA PRO A 270 -15.50 18.59 4.94
C PRO A 270 -16.82 19.25 4.54
N TYR A 271 -17.10 19.40 3.25
CA TYR A 271 -18.14 20.31 2.74
C TYR A 271 -19.07 19.68 1.69
N ALA A 272 -18.74 18.49 1.19
CA ALA A 272 -19.44 17.86 0.07
C ALA A 272 -19.65 16.36 0.34
N SER A 273 -20.72 15.78 -0.21
CA SER A 273 -20.94 14.33 -0.26
C SER A 273 -20.00 13.65 -1.26
N ASN A 274 -19.86 12.32 -1.18
CA ASN A 274 -18.98 11.58 -2.09
C ASN A 274 -19.39 11.74 -3.57
N SER A 275 -20.70 11.77 -3.85
CA SER A 275 -21.20 12.02 -5.22
C SER A 275 -20.93 13.45 -5.70
N GLN A 276 -21.07 14.44 -4.82
CA GLN A 276 -20.73 15.83 -5.13
C GLN A 276 -19.24 15.98 -5.43
N ILE A 277 -18.35 15.32 -4.66
CA ILE A 277 -16.90 15.37 -4.88
C ILE A 277 -16.53 14.86 -6.28
N TYR A 278 -17.07 13.72 -6.71
CA TYR A 278 -16.84 13.20 -8.06
C TYR A 278 -17.32 14.17 -9.14
N LEU A 279 -18.53 14.72 -8.98
CA LEU A 279 -19.11 15.63 -9.96
C LEU A 279 -18.35 16.96 -10.04
N GLU A 280 -18.00 17.55 -8.89
CA GLU A 280 -17.23 18.80 -8.81
C GLU A 280 -15.85 18.64 -9.43
N PHE A 281 -15.15 17.54 -9.12
CA PHE A 281 -13.85 17.24 -9.74
C PHE A 281 -13.99 17.12 -11.26
N ALA A 282 -14.95 16.31 -11.71
CA ALA A 282 -15.14 16.07 -13.13
C ALA A 282 -15.55 17.35 -13.89
N ALA A 283 -16.37 18.21 -13.28
CA ALA A 283 -16.74 19.49 -13.87
C ALA A 283 -15.57 20.47 -13.92
N ARG A 284 -14.72 20.48 -12.89
CA ARG A 284 -13.52 21.33 -12.82
C ARG A 284 -12.50 20.95 -13.90
N GLU A 285 -12.19 19.67 -14.04
CA GLU A 285 -11.16 19.19 -14.95
C GLU A 285 -11.66 19.03 -16.39
N TYR A 286 -12.87 18.51 -16.58
CA TYR A 286 -13.34 18.02 -17.88
C TYR A 286 -14.56 18.76 -18.43
N GLY A 287 -15.05 19.77 -17.71
CA GLY A 287 -16.18 20.60 -18.10
C GLY A 287 -17.55 20.01 -17.74
N TRP A 288 -18.51 20.90 -17.48
CA TRP A 288 -19.84 20.56 -16.96
C TRP A 288 -20.64 19.57 -17.81
N VAL A 289 -20.48 19.58 -19.14
CA VAL A 289 -21.25 18.71 -20.04
C VAL A 289 -20.77 17.26 -19.94
N ALA A 290 -19.45 17.03 -19.84
CA ALA A 290 -18.88 15.69 -19.71
C ALA A 290 -18.94 15.17 -18.25
N ALA A 291 -19.00 16.09 -17.27
CA ALA A 291 -18.86 15.79 -15.84
C ALA A 291 -19.73 14.63 -15.34
N PRO A 292 -21.04 14.52 -15.66
CA PRO A 292 -21.86 13.42 -15.14
C PRO A 292 -21.37 12.03 -15.58
N ARG A 293 -20.86 11.91 -16.81
CA ARG A 293 -20.36 10.64 -17.36
C ARG A 293 -18.97 10.32 -16.83
N VAL A 294 -18.09 11.32 -16.75
CA VAL A 294 -16.74 11.15 -16.19
C VAL A 294 -16.80 10.82 -14.69
N ALA A 295 -17.60 11.55 -13.91
CA ALA A 295 -17.83 11.29 -12.49
C ALA A 295 -18.32 9.85 -12.25
N ARG A 296 -19.25 9.38 -13.09
CA ARG A 296 -19.76 8.01 -13.02
C ARG A 296 -18.75 6.95 -13.43
N ALA A 297 -17.88 7.23 -14.40
CA ALA A 297 -16.79 6.33 -14.75
C ALA A 297 -15.78 6.21 -13.58
N LEU A 298 -15.38 7.35 -13.00
CA LEU A 298 -14.47 7.38 -11.85
C LEU A 298 -15.07 6.68 -10.63
N SER A 299 -16.36 6.87 -10.34
CA SER A 299 -16.99 6.30 -9.14
C SER A 299 -17.05 4.78 -9.11
N ARG A 300 -16.81 4.09 -10.22
CA ARG A 300 -16.73 2.63 -10.28
C ARG A 300 -15.36 2.07 -9.86
N SER A 301 -14.36 2.92 -9.66
CA SER A 301 -12.97 2.48 -9.45
C SER A 301 -12.80 1.57 -8.24
N THR A 302 -13.44 1.88 -7.10
CA THR A 302 -13.34 1.03 -5.89
C THR A 302 -13.79 -0.41 -6.19
N GLU A 303 -14.94 -0.59 -6.82
CA GLU A 303 -15.46 -1.92 -7.14
C GLU A 303 -14.68 -2.60 -8.26
N ILE A 304 -14.23 -1.86 -9.29
CA ILE A 304 -13.31 -2.38 -10.30
C ILE A 304 -12.05 -2.95 -9.64
N VAL A 305 -11.43 -2.19 -8.73
CA VAL A 305 -10.18 -2.58 -8.07
C VAL A 305 -10.39 -3.74 -7.12
N LYS A 306 -11.43 -3.72 -6.28
CA LYS A 306 -11.77 -4.85 -5.40
C LYS A 306 -12.04 -6.12 -6.22
N SER A 307 -12.83 -6.03 -7.28
CA SER A 307 -13.08 -7.19 -8.15
C SER A 307 -11.85 -7.67 -8.94
N THR A 308 -10.78 -6.87 -9.06
CA THR A 308 -9.60 -7.18 -9.88
C THR A 308 -8.40 -7.61 -9.04
N LEU A 309 -7.97 -6.78 -8.09
CA LEU A 309 -6.75 -6.95 -7.29
C LEU A 309 -6.99 -7.68 -5.96
N TYR A 310 -8.25 -7.81 -5.55
CA TYR A 310 -8.67 -8.62 -4.40
C TYR A 310 -9.38 -9.87 -4.90
N THR A 311 -9.39 -10.94 -4.11
CA THR A 311 -10.10 -12.17 -4.43
C THR A 311 -10.94 -12.55 -3.23
N LEU A 312 -12.27 -12.48 -3.41
CA LEU A 312 -13.26 -12.71 -2.36
C LEU A 312 -13.00 -11.85 -1.11
N GLY A 313 -12.72 -10.57 -1.31
CA GLY A 313 -12.41 -9.61 -0.26
C GLY A 313 -10.97 -9.64 0.28
N ASN A 314 -10.15 -10.65 -0.05
CA ASN A 314 -8.76 -10.69 0.38
C ASN A 314 -7.81 -10.06 -0.64
N ASN A 315 -6.86 -9.22 -0.20
CA ASN A 315 -5.85 -8.67 -1.10
C ASN A 315 -5.01 -9.82 -1.70
N SER A 316 -4.96 -9.90 -3.04
CA SER A 316 -4.24 -10.94 -3.76
C SER A 316 -3.14 -10.38 -4.66
N GLY A 317 -2.87 -9.08 -4.58
CA GLY A 317 -1.91 -8.37 -5.41
C GLY A 317 -0.62 -8.04 -4.64
N ASP A 318 0.52 -8.16 -5.31
CA ASP A 318 1.81 -7.72 -4.77
C ASP A 318 2.06 -6.28 -5.22
N HIS A 319 1.67 -5.29 -4.40
CA HIS A 319 1.75 -3.87 -4.77
C HIS A 319 1.05 -3.59 -6.11
N SER A 320 -0.17 -4.13 -6.28
CA SER A 320 -0.98 -4.13 -7.51
C SER A 320 -0.54 -5.08 -8.62
N ARG A 321 0.64 -5.72 -8.52
CA ARG A 321 1.12 -6.68 -9.52
C ARG A 321 0.28 -7.95 -9.52
N LEU A 322 0.13 -8.54 -10.69
CA LEU A 322 -0.38 -9.90 -10.85
C LEU A 322 0.56 -10.88 -10.12
N ASN A 323 0.10 -11.55 -9.05
CA ASN A 323 0.93 -12.53 -8.32
C ASN A 323 0.12 -13.43 -7.35
N TYR A 324 -0.66 -14.40 -7.85
CA TYR A 324 -1.53 -15.24 -6.99
C TYR A 324 -0.84 -16.37 -6.23
N ASP A 325 0.30 -16.90 -6.67
CA ASP A 325 0.91 -18.10 -6.08
C ASP A 325 2.25 -17.82 -5.39
N PRO A 326 3.24 -17.19 -6.07
CA PRO A 326 4.50 -16.83 -5.41
C PRO A 326 4.40 -15.84 -4.24
N TYR A 327 3.27 -15.14 -4.07
CA TYR A 327 3.11 -14.08 -3.07
C TYR A 327 2.36 -14.57 -1.83
N CYS A 328 3.05 -15.33 -0.98
CA CYS A 328 2.50 -15.75 0.30
C CYS A 328 2.02 -14.61 1.23
N PRO A 329 2.63 -13.40 1.25
CA PRO A 329 2.14 -12.33 2.10
C PRO A 329 0.67 -11.99 1.92
N GLY A 330 0.10 -12.16 0.72
CA GLY A 330 -1.35 -12.00 0.48
C GLY A 330 -2.24 -12.95 1.30
N TYR A 331 -1.70 -14.09 1.76
CA TYR A 331 -2.45 -15.14 2.45
C TYR A 331 -2.15 -15.28 3.94
N HIS A 332 -1.11 -14.62 4.46
CA HIS A 332 -0.80 -14.65 5.90
C HIS A 332 -0.56 -13.26 6.51
N ARG A 333 0.13 -12.36 5.80
CA ARG A 333 0.56 -11.07 6.34
C ARG A 333 -0.47 -9.96 6.08
N SER A 334 -0.94 -9.88 4.84
CA SER A 334 -1.77 -8.81 4.30
C SER A 334 -3.27 -9.08 4.40
N VAL A 335 -3.67 -10.05 5.21
CA VAL A 335 -5.06 -10.47 5.37
C VAL A 335 -5.81 -9.48 6.26
N SER A 336 -6.84 -8.83 5.72
CA SER A 336 -7.62 -7.83 6.44
C SER A 336 -8.36 -8.38 7.66
N GLY A 337 -8.66 -9.69 7.67
CA GLY A 337 -9.24 -10.41 8.81
C GLY A 337 -8.38 -10.43 10.09
N LYS A 338 -7.16 -9.88 10.09
CA LYS A 338 -6.41 -9.58 11.33
C LYS A 338 -7.00 -8.40 12.11
N TRP A 339 -7.70 -7.52 11.41
CA TRP A 339 -8.10 -6.19 11.90
C TRP A 339 -9.62 -6.04 12.05
N ILE A 340 -10.37 -7.09 11.72
CA ILE A 340 -11.84 -7.10 11.69
C ILE A 340 -12.32 -8.25 12.58
N ASP A 341 -13.30 -7.99 13.44
CA ASP A 341 -13.91 -8.98 14.32
C ASP A 341 -15.46 -8.85 14.29
N PRO A 342 -16.21 -9.90 13.89
CA PRO A 342 -15.71 -11.16 13.32
C PRO A 342 -15.01 -10.92 11.96
N PRO A 343 -14.01 -11.73 11.58
CA PRO A 343 -13.19 -11.49 10.39
C PRO A 343 -13.93 -11.94 9.12
N ILE A 344 -14.98 -11.21 8.76
CA ILE A 344 -15.88 -11.50 7.64
C ILE A 344 -15.80 -10.38 6.60
N ALA A 345 -15.79 -10.75 5.32
CA ALA A 345 -16.00 -9.86 4.20
C ALA A 345 -17.30 -10.23 3.47
N HIS A 346 -18.13 -9.24 3.19
CA HIS A 346 -19.26 -9.42 2.27
C HIS A 346 -18.79 -9.14 0.84
N VAL A 347 -18.93 -10.13 -0.05
CA VAL A 347 -18.60 -10.01 -1.47
C VAL A 347 -19.89 -9.89 -2.26
N GLU A 348 -20.11 -8.73 -2.88
CA GLU A 348 -21.34 -8.39 -3.58
C GLU A 348 -21.38 -8.92 -5.04
N HIS A 349 -22.37 -8.43 -5.79
CA HIS A 349 -22.37 -8.36 -7.26
C HIS A 349 -22.33 -9.70 -8.01
N GLY A 350 -23.14 -10.64 -7.54
CA GLY A 350 -23.34 -11.96 -8.16
C GLY A 350 -22.73 -13.08 -7.33
N VAL A 351 -21.73 -12.77 -6.51
CA VAL A 351 -21.28 -13.67 -5.44
C VAL A 351 -22.27 -13.60 -4.27
N ASN A 352 -22.53 -12.39 -3.75
CA ASN A 352 -23.50 -12.08 -2.69
C ASN A 352 -23.40 -13.02 -1.48
N LYS A 353 -22.18 -13.20 -0.97
CA LYS A 353 -21.86 -14.12 0.13
C LYS A 353 -20.95 -13.47 1.16
N ASP A 354 -21.12 -13.89 2.40
CA ASP A 354 -20.19 -13.61 3.48
C ASP A 354 -19.08 -14.68 3.48
N TYR A 355 -17.83 -14.24 3.49
CA TYR A 355 -16.67 -15.11 3.64
C TYR A 355 -15.91 -14.73 4.90
N HIS A 356 -15.64 -15.71 5.74
CA HIS A 356 -14.66 -15.58 6.80
C HIS A 356 -13.26 -15.57 6.16
N TYR A 357 -12.46 -14.51 6.40
CA TYR A 357 -11.15 -14.33 5.78
C TYR A 357 -10.23 -15.56 5.94
N TRP A 358 -10.23 -16.17 7.12
CA TRP A 358 -9.39 -17.34 7.40
C TRP A 358 -9.98 -18.65 6.91
N ILE A 359 -11.16 -19.02 7.42
CA ILE A 359 -11.82 -20.31 7.18
C ILE A 359 -12.21 -20.49 5.71
N ASP A 360 -12.76 -19.45 5.09
CA ASP A 360 -13.29 -19.57 3.74
C ASP A 360 -12.26 -19.10 2.71
N VAL A 361 -11.68 -17.90 2.87
CA VAL A 361 -10.81 -17.32 1.83
C VAL A 361 -9.39 -17.90 1.87
N VAL A 362 -8.63 -17.66 2.95
CA VAL A 362 -7.23 -18.11 3.04
C VAL A 362 -7.15 -19.63 2.99
N ASN A 363 -8.03 -20.34 3.69
CA ASN A 363 -7.96 -21.79 3.72
C ASN A 363 -8.24 -22.44 2.35
N HIS A 364 -9.08 -21.86 1.50
CA HIS A 364 -9.38 -22.45 0.19
C HIS A 364 -8.49 -21.91 -0.94
N LEU A 365 -8.15 -20.61 -0.90
CA LEU A 365 -7.43 -19.96 -2.00
C LEU A 365 -5.90 -20.02 -1.86
N ALA A 366 -5.36 -20.07 -0.64
CA ALA A 366 -3.91 -20.02 -0.45
C ALA A 366 -3.21 -21.26 -1.07
N PRO A 367 -2.02 -21.09 -1.67
CA PRO A 367 -1.10 -22.19 -1.94
C PRO A 367 -0.80 -23.02 -0.68
N PRO A 368 -0.65 -24.36 -0.78
CA PRO A 368 -0.35 -25.19 0.39
C PRO A 368 0.90 -24.74 1.13
N HIS A 369 1.94 -24.30 0.39
CA HIS A 369 3.20 -23.86 0.98
C HIS A 369 3.04 -22.54 1.76
N CYS A 370 2.18 -21.62 1.33
CA CYS A 370 1.95 -20.37 2.05
C CYS A 370 1.24 -20.57 3.40
N LYS A 371 0.48 -21.66 3.56
CA LYS A 371 -0.14 -22.03 4.85
C LYS A 371 0.86 -22.61 5.85
N LEU A 372 2.03 -22.99 5.38
CA LEU A 372 3.14 -23.51 6.17
C LEU A 372 4.23 -22.45 6.40
N ASP A 373 4.06 -21.25 5.85
CA ASP A 373 5.02 -20.17 6.02
C ASP A 373 5.12 -19.79 7.51
N PRO A 374 6.34 -19.74 8.09
CA PRO A 374 6.53 -19.39 9.50
C PRO A 374 5.94 -18.02 9.88
N ILE A 375 5.80 -17.09 8.92
CA ILE A 375 5.18 -15.79 9.16
C ILE A 375 3.74 -15.94 9.67
N LEU A 376 2.97 -16.90 9.16
CA LEU A 376 1.59 -17.13 9.61
C LEU A 376 1.54 -17.49 11.11
N ARG A 377 2.44 -18.38 11.55
CA ARG A 377 2.55 -18.76 12.97
C ARG A 377 3.03 -17.60 13.83
N ASN A 378 3.96 -16.79 13.32
CA ASN A 378 4.57 -15.70 14.07
C ASN A 378 3.62 -14.52 14.27
N GLU A 379 2.85 -14.14 13.24
CA GLU A 379 1.99 -12.95 13.28
C GLU A 379 0.56 -13.27 13.73
N THR A 380 0.08 -14.50 13.51
CA THR A 380 -1.31 -14.91 13.78
C THR A 380 -1.41 -16.34 14.31
N PRO A 381 -0.75 -16.69 15.43
CA PRO A 381 -0.77 -18.07 15.95
C PRO A 381 -2.19 -18.58 16.25
N TYR A 382 -3.08 -17.68 16.70
CA TYR A 382 -4.48 -17.99 17.02
C TYR A 382 -5.27 -18.57 15.83
N VAL A 383 -4.91 -18.23 14.59
CA VAL A 383 -5.58 -18.77 13.39
C VAL A 383 -5.32 -20.27 13.26
N LEU A 384 -4.09 -20.68 13.54
CA LEU A 384 -3.67 -22.08 13.53
C LEU A 384 -4.19 -22.82 14.76
N ASP A 385 -4.11 -22.20 15.95
CA ASP A 385 -4.57 -22.80 17.20
C ASP A 385 -6.08 -23.09 17.19
N ARG A 386 -6.87 -22.29 16.45
CA ARG A 386 -8.31 -22.50 16.24
C ARG A 386 -8.64 -23.44 15.07
N GLY A 387 -7.64 -23.93 14.34
CA GLY A 387 -7.84 -24.79 13.18
C GLY A 387 -8.53 -24.11 12.00
N TRP A 388 -8.50 -22.78 11.91
CA TRP A 388 -9.16 -22.03 10.83
C TRP A 388 -8.46 -22.18 9.48
N VAL A 389 -7.16 -22.46 9.50
CA VAL A 389 -6.36 -22.75 8.31
C VAL A 389 -5.66 -24.08 8.51
N THR A 390 -5.81 -24.98 7.54
CA THR A 390 -5.20 -26.31 7.58
C THR A 390 -4.27 -26.53 6.38
N PRO A 391 -3.17 -27.27 6.54
CA PRO A 391 -2.24 -27.57 5.44
C PRO A 391 -2.94 -28.26 4.26
N GLY A 392 -2.40 -28.03 3.05
CA GLY A 392 -2.86 -28.69 1.83
C GLY A 392 -3.73 -27.82 0.93
N ASN A 393 -4.10 -28.40 -0.22
CA ASN A 393 -4.87 -27.71 -1.25
C ASN A 393 -6.37 -27.96 -1.03
N LEU A 394 -7.08 -26.93 -0.58
CA LEU A 394 -8.52 -26.99 -0.35
C LEU A 394 -9.33 -26.18 -1.37
N MET A 395 -8.77 -25.90 -2.54
CA MET A 395 -9.54 -25.26 -3.61
C MET A 395 -10.70 -26.18 -4.02
N GLU A 396 -11.90 -25.62 -4.14
CA GLU A 396 -13.15 -26.32 -4.49
C GLU A 396 -13.88 -25.63 -5.65
N PRO A 397 -14.77 -26.33 -6.38
CA PRO A 397 -15.47 -25.78 -7.55
C PRO A 397 -16.30 -24.52 -7.25
N SER A 398 -16.95 -24.45 -6.08
CA SER A 398 -17.76 -23.29 -5.68
C SER A 398 -16.92 -22.02 -5.56
N TYR A 399 -15.73 -22.10 -4.96
CA TYR A 399 -14.81 -20.98 -4.86
C TYR A 399 -14.29 -20.53 -6.23
N LEU A 400 -14.03 -21.46 -7.16
CA LEU A 400 -13.64 -21.09 -8.53
C LEU A 400 -14.75 -20.29 -9.21
N ALA A 401 -16.00 -20.75 -9.08
CA ALA A 401 -17.15 -20.04 -9.64
C ALA A 401 -17.32 -18.65 -9.04
N ASP A 402 -17.17 -18.50 -7.72
CA ASP A 402 -17.27 -17.22 -7.03
C ASP A 402 -16.15 -16.25 -7.45
N VAL A 403 -14.90 -16.73 -7.54
CA VAL A 403 -13.77 -15.93 -8.03
C VAL A 403 -14.00 -15.46 -9.47
N VAL A 404 -14.42 -16.34 -10.37
CA VAL A 404 -14.69 -15.95 -11.76
C VAL A 404 -15.84 -14.93 -11.83
N THR A 405 -16.89 -15.13 -11.03
CA THR A 405 -18.05 -14.21 -10.97
C THR A 405 -17.64 -12.80 -10.52
N GLU A 406 -16.83 -12.70 -9.47
CA GLU A 406 -16.26 -11.43 -8.98
C GLU A 406 -15.42 -10.76 -10.07
N LYS A 407 -14.49 -11.50 -10.69
CA LYS A 407 -13.58 -10.97 -11.72
C LYS A 407 -14.34 -10.48 -12.95
N ASP A 408 -15.35 -11.22 -13.40
CA ASP A 408 -16.22 -10.82 -14.49
C ASP A 408 -17.01 -9.55 -14.17
N HIS A 409 -17.39 -9.33 -12.91
CA HIS A 409 -17.99 -8.07 -12.50
C HIS A 409 -17.04 -6.89 -12.70
N GLY A 410 -15.78 -7.04 -12.29
CA GLY A 410 -14.72 -6.04 -12.51
C GLY A 410 -14.55 -5.67 -13.98
N VAL A 411 -14.49 -6.67 -14.86
CA VAL A 411 -14.40 -6.45 -16.33
C VAL A 411 -15.60 -5.67 -16.85
N ARG A 412 -16.83 -6.05 -16.47
CA ARG A 412 -18.05 -5.34 -16.90
C ARG A 412 -18.06 -3.89 -16.46
N LEU A 413 -17.60 -3.57 -15.25
CA LEU A 413 -17.52 -2.20 -14.77
C LEU A 413 -16.43 -1.38 -15.48
N ALA A 414 -15.28 -2.00 -15.77
CA ALA A 414 -14.22 -1.37 -16.53
C ALA A 414 -14.69 -0.98 -17.94
N GLU A 415 -15.36 -1.90 -18.65
CA GLU A 415 -15.93 -1.65 -19.98
C GLU A 415 -16.99 -0.54 -19.96
N LYS A 416 -17.88 -0.56 -18.96
CA LYS A 416 -18.87 0.52 -18.76
C LYS A 416 -18.23 1.87 -18.51
N SER A 417 -17.09 1.91 -17.82
CA SER A 417 -16.37 3.15 -17.54
C SER A 417 -15.71 3.69 -18.80
N LEU A 418 -15.07 2.84 -19.60
CA LEU A 418 -14.53 3.21 -20.90
C LEU A 418 -15.64 3.73 -21.84
N ALA A 419 -16.76 3.02 -21.94
CA ALA A 419 -17.89 3.43 -22.77
C ALA A 419 -18.48 4.79 -22.33
N ASP A 420 -18.51 5.07 -21.02
CA ASP A 420 -18.93 6.38 -20.52
C ASP A 420 -18.01 7.51 -20.99
N ILE A 421 -16.69 7.29 -21.00
CA ILE A 421 -15.72 8.26 -21.54
C ILE A 421 -15.88 8.44 -23.06
N GLU A 422 -16.01 7.34 -23.81
CA GLU A 422 -16.21 7.39 -25.26
C GLU A 422 -17.48 8.16 -25.65
N SER A 423 -18.57 7.98 -24.89
CA SER A 423 -19.84 8.66 -25.14
C SER A 423 -19.79 10.18 -25.05
N VAL A 424 -18.76 10.73 -24.36
CA VAL A 424 -18.58 12.18 -24.17
C VAL A 424 -17.36 12.73 -24.90
N ARG A 425 -16.72 11.95 -25.79
CA ARG A 425 -15.54 12.38 -26.57
C ARG A 425 -15.69 13.78 -27.16
N ARG A 426 -16.84 14.07 -27.77
CA ARG A 426 -17.11 15.37 -28.44
C ARG A 426 -17.16 16.58 -27.51
N PHE A 427 -17.21 16.36 -26.19
CA PHE A 427 -17.30 17.41 -25.17
C PHE A 427 -16.00 17.59 -24.38
N LEU A 428 -15.00 16.75 -24.65
CA LEU A 428 -13.71 16.77 -23.98
C LEU A 428 -12.67 17.46 -24.87
N LYS A 429 -11.67 18.10 -24.26
CA LYS A 429 -10.46 18.50 -24.99
C LYS A 429 -9.73 17.24 -25.46
N ALA A 430 -8.93 17.36 -26.52
CA ALA A 430 -8.22 16.23 -27.11
C ALA A 430 -7.32 15.50 -26.08
N ASP A 431 -6.54 16.26 -25.31
CA ASP A 431 -5.62 15.70 -24.32
C ASP A 431 -6.36 15.07 -23.14
N ASP A 432 -7.41 15.72 -22.63
CA ASP A 432 -8.26 15.18 -21.56
C ASP A 432 -8.91 13.86 -21.97
N TYR A 433 -9.45 13.79 -23.20
CA TYR A 433 -10.02 12.56 -23.74
C TYR A 433 -8.95 11.48 -23.91
N ALA A 434 -7.78 11.82 -24.44
CA ALA A 434 -6.69 10.86 -24.61
C ALA A 434 -6.24 10.28 -23.26
N GLN A 435 -6.10 11.12 -22.23
CA GLN A 435 -5.72 10.69 -20.88
C GLN A 435 -6.78 9.78 -20.26
N LEU A 436 -8.06 10.19 -20.27
CA LEU A 436 -9.17 9.39 -19.73
C LEU A 436 -9.36 8.07 -20.49
N LYS A 437 -9.29 8.11 -21.83
CA LYS A 437 -9.39 6.91 -22.66
C LYS A 437 -8.27 5.94 -22.33
N ALA A 438 -7.02 6.40 -22.29
CA ALA A 438 -5.90 5.52 -22.00
C ALA A 438 -5.97 4.93 -20.59
N TYR A 439 -6.43 5.72 -19.62
CA TYR A 439 -6.66 5.28 -18.25
C TYR A 439 -7.67 4.13 -18.15
N PHE A 440 -8.83 4.25 -18.81
CA PHE A 440 -9.85 3.20 -18.77
C PHE A 440 -9.60 2.03 -19.73
N GLU A 441 -8.88 2.23 -20.83
CA GLU A 441 -8.42 1.12 -21.69
C GLU A 441 -7.45 0.21 -20.94
N ARG A 442 -6.43 0.78 -20.26
CA ARG A 442 -5.54 -0.01 -19.41
C ARG A 442 -6.29 -0.72 -18.29
N THR A 443 -7.33 -0.09 -17.75
CA THR A 443 -8.23 -0.72 -16.77
C THR A 443 -8.92 -1.95 -17.35
N VAL A 444 -9.49 -1.86 -18.57
CA VAL A 444 -10.11 -3.01 -19.25
C VAL A 444 -9.09 -4.12 -19.50
N ILE A 445 -7.90 -3.78 -20.00
CA ILE A 445 -6.83 -4.75 -20.24
C ILE A 445 -6.42 -5.46 -18.93
N SER A 446 -6.15 -4.70 -17.86
CA SER A 446 -5.79 -5.25 -16.55
C SER A 446 -6.86 -6.14 -15.96
N THR A 447 -8.12 -5.70 -15.98
CA THR A 447 -9.24 -6.49 -15.42
C THR A 447 -9.40 -7.83 -16.15
N ARG A 448 -9.29 -7.83 -17.48
CA ARG A 448 -9.34 -9.06 -18.28
C ARG A 448 -8.14 -9.96 -18.04
N LEU A 449 -6.93 -9.40 -17.96
CA LEU A 449 -5.70 -10.16 -17.67
C LEU A 449 -5.75 -10.85 -16.29
N HIS A 450 -6.18 -10.12 -15.26
CA HIS A 450 -6.35 -10.68 -13.92
C HIS A 450 -7.44 -11.74 -13.87
N ARG A 451 -8.59 -11.50 -14.51
CA ARG A 451 -9.65 -12.52 -14.62
C ARG A 451 -9.12 -13.79 -15.27
N SER A 452 -8.46 -13.66 -16.43
CA SER A 452 -8.06 -14.81 -17.24
C SER A 452 -7.03 -15.66 -16.50
N ILE A 453 -6.09 -15.02 -15.80
CA ILE A 453 -5.10 -15.71 -14.96
C ILE A 453 -5.74 -16.28 -13.69
N ALA A 454 -6.66 -15.58 -13.03
CA ALA A 454 -7.39 -16.13 -11.88
C ALA A 454 -8.15 -17.40 -12.27
N LYS A 455 -8.89 -17.36 -13.39
CA LYS A 455 -9.60 -18.51 -13.97
C LYS A 455 -8.66 -19.68 -14.23
N ALA A 456 -7.51 -19.43 -14.87
CA ALA A 456 -6.53 -20.47 -15.18
C ALA A 456 -5.84 -21.04 -13.93
N TYR A 457 -5.39 -20.18 -13.02
CA TYR A 457 -4.63 -20.59 -11.84
C TYR A 457 -5.50 -21.32 -10.81
N PHE A 458 -6.65 -20.76 -10.42
CA PHE A 458 -7.54 -21.43 -9.47
C PHE A 458 -8.19 -22.68 -10.10
N GLY A 459 -8.45 -22.65 -11.41
CA GLY A 459 -8.84 -23.84 -12.17
C GLY A 459 -7.77 -24.92 -12.13
N TYR A 460 -6.50 -24.58 -12.33
CA TYR A 460 -5.36 -25.50 -12.24
C TYR A 460 -5.25 -26.12 -10.85
N ARG A 461 -5.41 -25.32 -9.79
CA ARG A 461 -5.44 -25.81 -8.40
C ARG A 461 -6.54 -26.84 -8.14
N LEU A 462 -7.67 -26.74 -8.83
CA LEU A 462 -8.72 -27.76 -8.75
C LEU A 462 -8.40 -28.97 -9.64
N TYR A 463 -7.90 -28.74 -10.86
CA TYR A 463 -7.52 -29.77 -11.82
C TYR A 463 -6.49 -30.75 -11.25
N ILE A 464 -5.49 -30.27 -10.49
CA ILE A 464 -4.49 -31.15 -9.86
C ILE A 464 -5.09 -32.12 -8.84
N LYS A 465 -6.27 -31.81 -8.27
CA LYS A 465 -7.00 -32.71 -7.36
C LYS A 465 -7.92 -33.65 -8.13
N THR A 466 -8.70 -33.07 -9.06
CA THR A 466 -9.74 -33.78 -9.79
C THR A 466 -9.72 -33.36 -11.27
N PRO A 467 -8.87 -33.98 -12.10
CA PRO A 467 -8.76 -33.64 -13.51
C PRO A 467 -10.07 -33.93 -14.27
N THR A 468 -10.60 -32.95 -14.99
CA THR A 468 -11.73 -33.14 -15.91
C THR A 468 -11.53 -32.37 -17.22
N PRO A 469 -12.13 -32.83 -18.34
CA PRO A 469 -12.11 -32.09 -19.61
C PRO A 469 -12.70 -30.68 -19.52
N GLU A 470 -13.75 -30.50 -18.71
CA GLU A 470 -14.41 -29.20 -18.50
C GLU A 470 -13.49 -28.22 -17.77
N LEU A 471 -12.73 -28.70 -16.78
CA LEU A 471 -11.72 -27.89 -16.10
C LEU A 471 -10.55 -27.57 -17.04
N ALA A 472 -10.08 -28.53 -17.84
CA ALA A 472 -9.06 -28.27 -18.84
C ALA A 472 -9.50 -27.17 -19.83
N ARG A 473 -10.75 -27.22 -20.31
CA ARG A 473 -11.32 -26.16 -21.16
C ARG A 473 -11.37 -24.80 -20.46
N THR A 474 -11.87 -24.77 -19.23
CA THR A 474 -11.92 -23.55 -18.42
C THR A 474 -10.53 -22.93 -18.24
N ILE A 475 -9.52 -23.76 -17.97
CA ILE A 475 -8.13 -23.32 -17.81
C ILE A 475 -7.58 -22.76 -19.12
N TRP A 476 -7.75 -23.49 -20.23
CA TRP A 476 -7.23 -23.08 -21.53
C TRP A 476 -7.91 -21.84 -22.09
N GLU A 477 -9.21 -21.63 -21.83
CA GLU A 477 -9.87 -20.35 -22.12
C GLU A 477 -9.19 -19.18 -21.39
N GLY A 478 -8.83 -19.36 -20.11
CA GLY A 478 -8.10 -18.35 -19.33
C GLY A 478 -6.66 -18.13 -19.83
N LEU A 479 -5.98 -19.19 -20.25
CA LEU A 479 -4.62 -19.13 -20.78
C LEU A 479 -4.54 -18.48 -22.17
N ASP A 480 -5.50 -18.77 -23.04
CA ASP A 480 -5.56 -18.17 -24.37
C ASP A 480 -5.92 -16.68 -24.28
N GLU A 481 -6.87 -16.33 -23.42
CA GLU A 481 -7.18 -14.92 -23.15
C GLU A 481 -6.00 -14.18 -22.50
N SER A 482 -5.29 -14.80 -21.56
CA SER A 482 -4.16 -14.13 -20.90
C SER A 482 -3.05 -13.79 -21.90
N LYS A 483 -2.81 -14.63 -22.90
CA LYS A 483 -1.87 -14.32 -24.00
C LYS A 483 -2.31 -13.10 -24.79
N LEU A 484 -3.58 -13.04 -25.20
CA LEU A 484 -4.14 -11.90 -25.93
C LEU A 484 -3.99 -10.59 -25.13
N MET A 485 -4.28 -10.63 -23.83
CA MET A 485 -4.17 -9.46 -22.97
C MET A 485 -2.71 -9.08 -22.67
N ALA A 486 -1.82 -10.06 -22.49
CA ALA A 486 -0.39 -9.81 -22.34
C ALA A 486 0.20 -9.14 -23.59
N ASP A 487 -0.19 -9.57 -24.79
CA ASP A 487 0.21 -8.91 -26.04
C ASP A 487 -0.37 -7.51 -26.16
N ALA A 488 -1.63 -7.30 -25.73
CA ALA A 488 -2.22 -5.97 -25.66
C ALA A 488 -1.46 -5.03 -24.70
N VAL A 489 -0.96 -5.53 -23.56
CA VAL A 489 -0.10 -4.78 -22.64
C VAL A 489 1.21 -4.39 -23.34
N ARG A 490 1.89 -5.34 -23.98
CA ARG A 490 3.20 -5.13 -24.64
C ARG A 490 3.13 -4.14 -25.80
N THR A 491 2.03 -4.18 -26.55
CA THR A 491 1.84 -3.38 -27.76
C THR A 491 1.07 -2.09 -27.52
N TYR A 492 0.71 -1.79 -26.25
CA TYR A 492 -0.06 -0.60 -25.93
C TYR A 492 0.74 0.67 -26.26
N PRO A 493 0.19 1.62 -27.05
CA PRO A 493 0.97 2.73 -27.62
C PRO A 493 1.41 3.78 -26.60
N ALA A 494 0.76 3.85 -25.44
CA ALA A 494 1.04 4.81 -24.38
C ALA A 494 1.10 4.10 -23.02
N PRO A 495 2.14 3.29 -22.76
CA PRO A 495 2.29 2.61 -21.49
C PRO A 495 2.42 3.66 -20.37
N PRO A 496 1.86 3.40 -19.18
CA PRO A 496 1.96 4.32 -18.07
C PRO A 496 3.41 4.36 -17.57
N GLY A 497 3.79 5.48 -16.92
CA GLY A 497 5.10 5.60 -16.27
C GLY A 497 5.33 4.52 -15.22
N LYS A 498 6.60 4.30 -14.86
CA LYS A 498 6.96 3.31 -13.84
C LYS A 498 6.78 3.86 -12.43
N GLY A 499 6.67 2.96 -11.48
CA GLY A 499 6.62 3.23 -10.06
C GLY A 499 6.91 1.92 -9.34
N GLU A 500 6.34 1.72 -8.18
CA GLU A 500 6.41 0.41 -7.52
C GLU A 500 5.64 -0.67 -8.29
N PHE A 501 4.59 -0.30 -9.03
CA PHE A 501 3.81 -1.26 -9.83
C PHE A 501 4.43 -1.63 -11.20
N ASP A 502 4.96 -0.82 -12.11
CA ASP A 502 5.32 -1.31 -13.49
C ASP A 502 4.30 -2.26 -14.19
N TRP A 503 3.22 -1.67 -14.70
CA TRP A 503 2.12 -2.35 -15.39
C TRP A 503 2.54 -3.28 -16.53
N VAL A 504 3.63 -2.96 -17.24
CA VAL A 504 4.08 -3.78 -18.38
C VAL A 504 4.61 -5.15 -17.92
N SER A 505 5.15 -5.22 -16.70
CA SER A 505 5.70 -6.46 -16.14
C SER A 505 4.63 -7.55 -15.89
N ASP A 506 3.35 -7.18 -15.78
CA ASP A 506 2.26 -8.16 -15.63
C ASP A 506 2.12 -9.09 -16.85
N ALA A 507 2.48 -8.63 -18.05
CA ALA A 507 2.50 -9.47 -19.25
C ALA A 507 3.49 -10.64 -19.10
N GLY A 508 4.70 -10.37 -18.59
CA GLY A 508 5.69 -11.41 -18.32
C GLY A 508 5.27 -12.36 -17.19
N ARG A 509 4.54 -11.86 -16.19
CA ARG A 509 3.95 -12.73 -15.18
C ARG A 509 2.89 -13.65 -15.78
N ALA A 510 2.02 -13.15 -16.66
CA ALA A 510 1.02 -13.96 -17.33
C ALA A 510 1.66 -15.10 -18.15
N ASP A 511 2.78 -14.83 -18.85
CA ASP A 511 3.56 -15.87 -19.54
C ASP A 511 4.07 -16.95 -18.56
N THR A 512 4.50 -16.53 -17.37
CA THR A 512 4.99 -17.46 -16.34
C THR A 512 3.89 -18.42 -15.90
N TYR A 513 2.66 -17.92 -15.67
CA TYR A 513 1.50 -18.77 -15.37
C TYR A 513 1.15 -19.67 -16.56
N TYR A 514 1.14 -19.13 -17.77
CA TYR A 514 0.88 -19.89 -18.99
C TYR A 514 1.82 -21.09 -19.09
N LYS A 515 3.13 -20.83 -19.00
CA LYS A 515 4.17 -21.86 -19.09
C LYS A 515 4.00 -22.91 -18.00
N ARG A 516 3.89 -22.47 -16.74
CA ARG A 516 3.78 -23.39 -15.59
C ARG A 516 2.53 -24.27 -15.66
N ILE A 517 1.40 -23.75 -16.10
CA ILE A 517 0.17 -24.54 -16.16
C ILE A 517 0.15 -25.49 -17.39
N SER A 518 0.64 -25.03 -18.54
CA SER A 518 0.59 -25.80 -19.79
C SER A 518 1.74 -26.81 -19.96
N GLU A 519 2.93 -26.49 -19.46
CA GLU A 519 4.14 -27.30 -19.61
C GLU A 519 4.49 -28.09 -18.33
N GLY A 520 3.97 -27.68 -17.19
CA GLY A 520 4.21 -28.30 -15.89
C GLY A 520 4.78 -27.31 -14.87
N TRP A 521 4.30 -27.42 -13.62
CA TRP A 521 4.71 -26.57 -12.51
C TRP A 521 5.37 -27.40 -11.42
N ASP A 522 6.65 -27.18 -11.17
CA ASP A 522 7.48 -27.88 -10.18
C ASP A 522 6.87 -27.91 -8.77
N THR A 523 6.35 -26.77 -8.29
CA THR A 523 5.65 -26.64 -7.01
C THR A 523 4.45 -27.59 -6.86
N TYR A 524 3.87 -28.01 -7.99
CA TYR A 524 2.71 -28.89 -8.07
C TYR A 524 3.05 -30.21 -8.77
N GLY A 525 4.27 -30.70 -8.60
CA GLY A 525 4.69 -32.03 -9.09
C GLY A 525 4.83 -32.12 -10.61
N ASN A 526 5.05 -31.00 -11.30
CA ASN A 526 5.14 -30.90 -12.75
C ASN A 526 3.87 -31.38 -13.50
N ILE A 527 2.70 -31.33 -12.85
CA ILE A 527 1.43 -31.67 -13.50
C ILE A 527 1.12 -30.62 -14.57
N LYS A 528 0.91 -31.08 -15.81
CA LYS A 528 0.51 -30.25 -16.96
C LYS A 528 -0.97 -30.41 -17.28
N VAL A 529 -1.60 -29.35 -17.76
CA VAL A 529 -2.99 -29.40 -18.27
C VAL A 529 -2.96 -29.60 -19.78
N PRO A 530 -3.41 -30.75 -20.31
CA PRO A 530 -3.46 -30.96 -21.75
C PRO A 530 -4.44 -29.98 -22.39
N ARG A 531 -4.13 -29.53 -23.61
CA ARG A 531 -5.05 -28.72 -24.40
C ARG A 531 -6.25 -29.60 -24.80
N PRO A 532 -7.50 -29.17 -24.51
CA PRO A 532 -8.70 -29.96 -24.74
C PRO A 532 -9.04 -30.14 -26.21
#